data_AF-A0A662S140-F1
#
_entry.id   AF-A0A662S140-F1
#
_cell.length_a   1.000
_cell.length_b   1.000
_cell.length_c   1.000
_cell.angle_alpha   90.00
_cell.angle_beta   90.00
_cell.angle_gamma   90.00
#
_symmetry.space_group_name_H-M   'P 1'
#
loop_
_entity.id
_entity.type
_entity.pdbx_description
1 polymer ?
#
loop_
_entity_poly.entity_id
_entity_poly.type
_entity_poly.pdbx_seq_one_letter_code
_entity_poly.pdbx_strand_id
1 'polypeptide(L)'
;MSFRLILGITILLIVVSTMIYVKGPLSRKSLPSKPISTSMDDPKSLMKSFYPIKGIEVRPSVPEYFPIDPSRISNLDQATEVFALSQDAREKLLEKGFLVTCWYGDDVVSAYKLLAELGVPIYVTSDSMLHLYHVQFDYLLSDIEEKRLLPELIELTNILLEESEEQYSSLEGSLKEAARRNVAYFSVAMRLLNPSYKPPSYVSKEVNEEMELIERHEGFSISPIFGYKEDYSQYVPRGHYTRSEALKRYFKAMMWYGRMAFLIKGGRIIPEEDARRLTMQASLIVAAMQTAKEGKSASEIWSRIYAVTSFFVGFADDLTPYEYLQAINEVFDAKFYVENLSNLAMLDELRRKLLKMKKPLIYSGTGKCFAYSMSPEELEECLEESMGMRFMGQRFVPDSYVFQRLVCPSVGLFKGEGTPFTFGYTFLGPTRVFPRGLDFMAVLGSEEA
;
A
#
# COMPACT_ATOMS: atom_id res chain seq x y z
N MET A 1 0.66 -53.86 43.39
CA MET A 1 0.54 -53.99 41.92
C MET A 1 1.91 -54.33 41.35
N SER A 2 2.06 -55.44 40.61
CA SER A 2 3.37 -55.91 40.11
C SER A 2 4.00 -54.86 39.17
N PHE A 3 5.32 -54.65 39.28
CA PHE A 3 6.08 -53.71 38.42
C PHE A 3 5.85 -53.96 36.92
N ARG A 4 5.63 -55.24 36.54
CA ARG A 4 5.27 -55.63 35.17
C ARG A 4 3.89 -55.13 34.73
N LEU A 5 2.95 -55.02 35.66
CA LEU A 5 1.61 -54.49 35.38
C LEU A 5 1.66 -52.97 35.18
N ILE A 6 2.48 -52.27 35.98
CA ILE A 6 2.69 -50.81 35.83
C ILE A 6 3.35 -50.52 34.48
N LEU A 7 4.44 -51.22 34.15
CA LEU A 7 5.15 -51.03 32.88
C LEU A 7 4.27 -51.35 31.67
N GLY A 8 3.43 -52.39 31.76
CA GLY A 8 2.46 -52.73 30.72
C GLY A 8 1.41 -51.64 30.51
N ILE A 9 0.88 -51.04 31.59
CA ILE A 9 -0.09 -49.96 31.52
C ILE A 9 0.55 -48.68 30.97
N THR A 10 1.80 -48.36 31.35
CA THR A 10 2.49 -47.16 30.85
C THR A 10 2.81 -47.28 29.36
N ILE A 11 3.26 -48.44 28.89
CA ILE A 11 3.50 -48.68 27.45
C ILE A 11 2.18 -48.63 26.67
N LEU A 12 1.10 -49.22 27.19
CA LEU A 12 -0.22 -49.14 26.56
C LEU A 12 -0.70 -47.68 26.46
N LEU A 13 -0.52 -46.88 27.51
CA LEU A 13 -0.88 -45.46 27.51
C LEU A 13 -0.04 -44.64 26.53
N ILE A 14 1.25 -44.95 26.37
CA ILE A 14 2.13 -44.29 25.39
C ILE A 14 1.75 -44.69 23.96
N VAL A 15 1.41 -45.97 23.71
CA VAL A 15 0.97 -46.44 22.38
C VAL A 15 -0.41 -45.88 22.03
N VAL A 16 -1.32 -45.79 23.00
CA VAL A 16 -2.63 -45.15 22.80
C VAL A 16 -2.46 -43.64 22.60
N SER A 17 -1.57 -42.96 23.33
CA SER A 17 -1.33 -41.52 23.11
C SER A 17 -0.66 -41.25 21.76
N THR A 18 0.24 -42.12 21.28
CA THR A 18 0.84 -42.00 19.95
C THR A 18 -0.12 -42.38 18.82
N MET A 19 -1.04 -43.32 19.02
CA MET A 19 -2.14 -43.57 18.06
C MET A 19 -3.18 -42.45 18.02
N ILE A 20 -3.38 -41.72 19.13
CA ILE A 20 -4.24 -40.53 19.14
C ILE A 20 -3.52 -39.33 18.48
N TYR A 21 -2.19 -39.28 18.52
CA TYR A 21 -1.40 -38.20 17.90
C TYR A 21 -1.04 -38.45 16.42
N VAL A 22 -1.11 -39.69 15.94
CA VAL A 22 -0.80 -40.06 14.55
C VAL A 22 -2.06 -40.56 13.86
N LYS A 23 -2.61 -39.73 12.95
CA LYS A 23 -3.81 -39.91 12.11
C LYS A 23 -5.15 -39.54 12.76
N GLY A 24 -5.38 -38.24 12.91
CA GLY A 24 -6.66 -37.66 12.51
C GLY A 24 -6.52 -37.06 11.10
N PRO A 25 -7.48 -37.24 10.17
CA PRO A 25 -7.52 -36.40 8.98
C PRO A 25 -7.64 -34.93 9.44
N LEU A 26 -6.89 -34.04 8.79
CA LEU A 26 -7.03 -32.59 8.91
C LEU A 26 -8.51 -32.23 9.10
N SER A 27 -8.84 -31.61 10.23
CA SER A 27 -10.20 -31.23 10.57
C SER A 27 -10.73 -30.29 9.48
N ARG A 28 -11.54 -30.85 8.58
CA ARG A 28 -12.34 -30.13 7.58
C ARG A 28 -13.35 -29.24 8.31
N LYS A 29 -12.93 -28.09 8.79
CA LYS A 29 -13.85 -27.03 9.21
C LYS A 29 -14.35 -26.31 7.96
N SER A 30 -15.67 -26.26 7.79
CA SER A 30 -16.31 -25.34 6.85
C SER A 30 -15.87 -23.93 7.18
N LEU A 31 -15.55 -23.14 6.15
CA LEU A 31 -15.21 -21.72 6.26
C LEU A 31 -16.28 -21.01 7.13
N PRO A 32 -15.90 -20.12 8.08
CA PRO A 32 -16.87 -19.33 8.81
C PRO A 32 -17.74 -18.54 7.82
N SER A 33 -19.06 -18.61 8.03
CA SER A 33 -20.09 -18.26 7.04
C SER A 33 -20.29 -16.76 6.82
N LYS A 34 -19.47 -15.90 7.43
CA LYS A 34 -19.59 -14.45 7.26
C LYS A 34 -18.20 -13.79 7.21
N PRO A 35 -17.86 -13.10 6.10
CA PRO A 35 -16.81 -12.10 6.15
C PRO A 35 -17.18 -11.07 7.23
N ILE A 36 -16.21 -10.64 8.04
CA ILE A 36 -16.37 -9.37 8.74
C ILE A 36 -16.48 -8.34 7.62
N SER A 37 -17.67 -7.78 7.46
CA SER A 37 -17.98 -6.78 6.45
C SER A 37 -17.08 -5.56 6.64
N THR A 38 -15.94 -5.55 5.95
CA THR A 38 -15.15 -4.34 5.70
C THR A 38 -15.58 -3.66 4.40
N SER A 39 -16.70 -4.07 3.79
CA SER A 39 -17.35 -3.34 2.71
C SER A 39 -17.98 -2.06 3.29
N MET A 40 -17.16 -1.02 3.43
CA MET A 40 -17.69 0.32 3.24
C MET A 40 -17.81 0.49 1.73
N ASP A 41 -18.99 0.15 1.20
CA ASP A 41 -19.31 0.20 -0.24
C ASP A 41 -19.09 1.61 -0.85
N ASP A 42 -18.94 2.64 -0.02
CA ASP A 42 -18.60 3.97 -0.48
C ASP A 42 -17.83 4.81 0.59
N PRO A 43 -16.49 4.72 0.63
CA PRO A 43 -15.67 5.58 1.48
C PRO A 43 -15.84 7.07 1.16
N LYS A 44 -16.21 7.42 -0.09
CA LYS A 44 -16.49 8.81 -0.48
C LYS A 44 -17.81 9.28 0.12
N SER A 45 -18.85 8.43 0.18
CA SER A 45 -20.09 8.76 0.88
C SER A 45 -19.88 8.92 2.38
N LEU A 46 -19.02 8.09 2.99
CA LEU A 46 -18.66 8.26 4.41
C LEU A 46 -17.95 9.61 4.65
N MET A 47 -16.90 9.93 3.88
CA MET A 47 -16.24 11.25 3.96
C MET A 47 -17.20 12.41 3.68
N LYS A 48 -18.10 12.26 2.69
CA LYS A 48 -19.15 13.25 2.38
C LYS A 48 -20.20 13.38 3.49
N SER A 49 -20.47 12.31 4.23
CA SER A 49 -21.37 12.35 5.39
C SER A 49 -20.78 13.11 6.58
N PHE A 50 -19.45 13.08 6.72
CA PHE A 50 -18.73 13.88 7.72
C PHE A 50 -18.52 15.32 7.31
N TYR A 51 -18.57 15.63 6.02
CA TYR A 51 -18.32 16.95 5.48
C TYR A 51 -19.53 17.48 4.70
N PRO A 52 -20.50 18.12 5.37
CA PRO A 52 -21.48 18.92 4.66
C PRO A 52 -20.74 20.11 4.04
N ILE A 53 -20.60 20.12 2.71
CA ILE A 53 -20.22 21.32 1.97
C ILE A 53 -21.37 22.31 2.15
N LYS A 54 -21.36 23.05 3.25
CA LYS A 54 -22.09 24.30 3.36
C LYS A 54 -21.34 25.25 2.44
N GLY A 55 -21.90 25.49 1.26
CA GLY A 55 -21.42 26.56 0.40
C GLY A 55 -21.46 27.84 1.23
N ILE A 56 -20.31 28.31 1.66
CA ILE A 56 -20.19 29.64 2.20
C ILE A 56 -20.08 30.52 0.96
N GLU A 57 -21.17 31.18 0.59
CA GLU A 57 -21.10 32.29 -0.35
C GLU A 57 -20.39 33.45 0.34
N VAL A 58 -19.06 33.43 0.31
CA VAL A 58 -18.26 34.61 0.65
C VAL A 58 -18.19 35.46 -0.59
N ARG A 59 -18.78 36.65 -0.55
CA ARG A 59 -18.42 37.70 -1.50
C ARG A 59 -17.15 38.36 -0.95
N PRO A 60 -15.97 38.20 -1.60
CA PRO A 60 -14.79 38.91 -1.17
C PRO A 60 -15.10 40.40 -1.20
N SER A 61 -15.06 41.05 -0.04
CA SER A 61 -15.27 42.50 0.09
C SER A 61 -14.00 43.17 0.59
N VAL A 62 -12.86 42.73 0.08
CA VAL A 62 -11.55 43.33 0.35
C VAL A 62 -11.37 44.42 -0.71
N PRO A 63 -11.55 45.72 -0.37
CA PRO A 63 -11.29 46.79 -1.32
C PRO A 63 -9.90 46.67 -1.96
N GLU A 64 -9.77 47.14 -3.19
CA GLU A 64 -8.48 47.19 -3.85
C GLU A 64 -7.56 48.17 -3.09
N TYR A 65 -6.49 47.66 -2.49
CA TYR A 65 -5.53 48.45 -1.71
C TYR A 65 -4.12 48.48 -2.32
N PHE A 66 -3.97 47.94 -3.54
CA PHE A 66 -2.70 47.84 -4.23
C PHE A 66 -2.58 48.89 -5.34
N PRO A 67 -1.39 49.48 -5.54
CA PRO A 67 -0.18 49.33 -4.73
C PRO A 67 -0.33 49.95 -3.32
N ILE A 68 0.30 49.36 -2.31
CA ILE A 68 0.23 49.85 -0.94
C ILE A 68 1.00 51.17 -0.82
N ASP A 69 0.37 52.19 -0.25
CA ASP A 69 1.03 53.43 0.16
C ASP A 69 2.00 53.16 1.34
N PRO A 70 3.33 53.35 1.17
CA PRO A 70 4.33 53.11 2.21
C PRO A 70 4.06 53.90 3.51
N SER A 71 3.44 55.08 3.41
CA SER A 71 3.15 55.93 4.57
C SER A 71 2.11 55.32 5.52
N ARG A 72 1.35 54.32 5.06
CA ARG A 72 0.36 53.60 5.85
C ARG A 72 0.93 52.39 6.59
N ILE A 73 2.19 52.04 6.37
CA ILE A 73 2.86 50.88 6.98
C ILE A 73 3.82 51.36 8.08
N SER A 74 3.51 51.06 9.33
CA SER A 74 4.28 51.54 10.48
C SER A 74 5.66 50.89 10.65
N ASN A 75 5.87 49.69 10.09
CA ASN A 75 7.07 48.88 10.30
C ASN A 75 7.79 48.47 9.01
N LEU A 76 7.57 49.18 7.89
CA LEU A 76 8.12 48.82 6.58
C LEU A 76 9.66 48.77 6.60
N ASP A 77 10.30 49.79 7.17
CA ASP A 77 11.77 49.88 7.19
C ASP A 77 12.39 48.79 8.10
N GLN A 78 11.79 48.54 9.28
CA GLN A 78 12.20 47.45 10.17
C GLN A 78 12.11 46.08 9.48
N ALA A 79 11.01 45.80 8.79
CA ALA A 79 10.85 44.55 8.06
C ALA A 79 11.87 44.43 6.90
N THR A 80 12.11 45.54 6.19
CA THR A 80 13.10 45.60 5.10
C THR A 80 14.51 45.29 5.61
N GLU A 81 14.86 45.82 6.79
CA GLU A 81 16.16 45.59 7.43
C GLU A 81 16.30 44.15 7.95
N VAL A 82 15.30 43.65 8.70
CA VAL A 82 15.31 42.29 9.28
C VAL A 82 15.48 41.21 8.21
N PHE A 83 14.78 41.33 7.08
CA PHE A 83 14.84 40.36 5.99
C PHE A 83 15.88 40.72 4.91
N ALA A 84 16.66 41.79 5.11
CA ALA A 84 17.62 42.32 4.15
C ALA A 84 17.04 42.42 2.72
N LEU A 85 15.83 42.96 2.59
CA LEU A 85 15.12 43.02 1.33
C LEU A 85 15.86 43.95 0.36
N SER A 86 16.07 43.48 -0.88
CA SER A 86 16.57 44.34 -1.95
C SER A 86 15.54 45.40 -2.32
N GLN A 87 15.98 46.46 -3.01
CA GLN A 87 15.07 47.49 -3.50
C GLN A 87 13.98 46.92 -4.43
N ASP A 88 14.34 45.96 -5.29
CA ASP A 88 13.37 45.24 -6.15
C ASP A 88 12.36 44.42 -5.33
N ALA A 89 12.81 43.74 -4.26
CA ALA A 89 11.93 42.99 -3.38
C ALA A 89 10.96 43.91 -2.61
N ARG A 90 11.44 45.09 -2.19
CA ARG A 90 10.63 46.12 -1.54
C ARG A 90 9.55 46.66 -2.50
N GLU A 91 9.92 46.96 -3.74
CA GLU A 91 8.98 47.44 -4.76
C GLU A 91 7.90 46.39 -5.06
N LYS A 92 8.28 45.12 -5.22
CA LYS A 92 7.33 44.00 -5.38
C LYS A 92 6.40 43.84 -4.19
N LEU A 93 6.90 44.01 -2.96
CA LEU A 93 6.08 43.94 -1.76
C LEU A 93 5.01 45.03 -1.75
N LEU A 94 5.37 46.26 -2.15
CA LEU A 94 4.42 47.38 -2.21
C LEU A 94 3.43 47.23 -3.36
N GLU A 95 3.88 46.71 -4.51
CA GLU A 95 3.04 46.47 -5.68
C GLU A 95 2.02 45.36 -5.44
N LYS A 96 2.46 44.23 -4.87
CA LYS A 96 1.65 42.99 -4.74
C LYS A 96 1.06 42.75 -3.36
N GLY A 97 1.53 43.46 -2.34
CA GLY A 97 1.12 43.28 -0.95
C GLY A 97 1.72 42.10 -0.22
N PHE A 98 2.49 41.26 -0.91
CA PHE A 98 3.18 40.14 -0.30
C PHE A 98 4.50 39.90 -1.03
N LEU A 99 5.43 39.27 -0.31
CA LEU A 99 6.71 38.85 -0.83
C LEU A 99 7.05 37.47 -0.28
N VAL A 100 7.46 36.56 -1.16
CA VAL A 100 8.03 35.28 -0.75
C VAL A 100 9.55 35.44 -0.75
N THR A 101 10.17 35.25 0.42
CA THR A 101 11.62 35.32 0.61
C THR A 101 12.16 34.00 1.12
N CYS A 102 13.46 33.78 0.97
CA CYS A 102 14.11 32.58 1.46
C CYS A 102 14.16 32.59 2.99
N TRP A 103 13.79 31.47 3.59
CA TRP A 103 13.98 31.19 5.01
C TRP A 103 15.11 30.16 5.18
N TYR A 104 15.88 30.29 6.27
CA TYR A 104 16.89 29.31 6.65
C TYR A 104 16.34 28.40 7.74
N GLY A 105 16.22 27.10 7.44
CA GLY A 105 15.77 26.07 8.37
C GLY A 105 14.44 25.42 7.96
N ASP A 106 14.11 24.32 8.64
CA ASP A 106 12.94 23.48 8.41
C ASP A 106 11.91 23.50 9.56
N ASP A 107 12.21 24.24 10.63
CA ASP A 107 11.35 24.39 11.80
C ASP A 107 10.56 25.71 11.79
N VAL A 108 9.24 25.60 11.65
CA VAL A 108 8.33 26.75 11.67
C VAL A 108 8.31 27.45 13.04
N VAL A 109 8.58 26.72 14.13
CA VAL A 109 8.61 27.29 15.48
C VAL A 109 9.78 28.24 15.64
N SER A 110 10.96 27.85 15.14
CA SER A 110 12.15 28.71 15.11
C SER A 110 11.92 29.98 14.30
N ALA A 111 11.20 29.90 13.17
CA ALA A 111 10.82 31.09 12.40
C ALA A 111 9.98 32.05 13.22
N TYR A 112 8.91 31.58 13.88
CA TYR A 112 8.07 32.44 14.71
C TYR A 112 8.82 33.03 15.92
N LYS A 113 9.71 32.27 16.56
CA LYS A 113 10.53 32.81 17.66
C LYS A 113 11.43 33.95 17.19
N LEU A 114 12.13 33.78 16.08
CA LEU A 114 13.00 34.83 15.54
C LEU A 114 12.20 36.09 15.21
N LEU A 115 11.05 35.94 14.54
CA LEU A 115 10.20 37.09 14.21
C LEU A 115 9.73 37.83 15.47
N ALA A 116 9.36 37.10 16.52
CA ALA A 116 8.97 37.69 17.80
C ALA A 116 10.15 38.43 18.47
N GLU A 117 11.35 37.85 18.48
CA GLU A 117 12.56 38.46 19.05
C GLU A 117 12.98 39.73 18.29
N LEU A 118 12.78 39.76 16.97
CA LEU A 118 13.07 40.91 16.11
C LEU A 118 11.95 41.95 16.09
N GLY A 119 10.88 41.75 16.88
CA GLY A 119 9.75 42.67 16.96
C GLY A 119 8.95 42.76 15.66
N VAL A 120 9.04 41.76 14.78
CA VAL A 120 8.28 41.68 13.52
C VAL A 120 6.90 41.10 13.85
N PRO A 121 5.79 41.77 13.46
CA PRO A 121 4.45 41.24 13.67
C PRO A 121 4.27 39.87 13.01
N ILE A 122 3.72 38.92 13.78
CA ILE A 122 3.48 37.55 13.32
C ILE A 122 2.01 37.43 12.92
N TYR A 123 1.78 36.94 11.71
CA TYR A 123 0.47 36.49 11.26
C TYR A 123 0.43 34.95 11.30
N VAL A 124 -0.35 34.39 12.23
CA VAL A 124 -0.54 32.94 12.37
C VAL A 124 -1.69 32.53 11.45
N THR A 125 -1.39 31.66 10.48
CA THR A 125 -2.39 31.11 9.57
C THR A 125 -2.93 29.77 10.08
N SER A 126 -3.98 29.26 9.43
CA SER A 126 -4.43 27.87 9.65
C SER A 126 -3.32 26.84 9.41
N ASP A 127 -2.30 27.17 8.63
CA ASP A 127 -1.22 26.25 8.29
C ASP A 127 -0.40 25.85 9.51
N SER A 128 -0.25 26.74 10.51
CA SER A 128 0.40 26.39 11.77
C SER A 128 -0.34 25.28 12.51
N MET A 129 -1.68 25.35 12.53
CA MET A 129 -2.52 24.30 13.13
C MET A 129 -2.49 23.01 12.31
N LEU A 130 -2.53 23.10 10.98
CA LEU A 130 -2.41 21.95 10.09
C LEU A 130 -1.04 21.27 10.21
N HIS A 131 0.03 22.04 10.35
CA HIS A 131 1.38 21.53 10.59
C HIS A 131 1.45 20.76 11.91
N LEU A 132 0.95 21.34 13.02
CA LEU A 132 0.92 20.66 14.31
C LEU A 132 0.10 19.36 14.26
N TYR A 133 -1.05 19.39 13.57
CA TYR A 133 -1.86 18.19 13.33
C TYR A 133 -1.07 17.13 12.57
N HIS A 134 -0.37 17.51 11.49
CA HIS A 134 0.45 16.59 10.70
C HIS A 134 1.59 15.97 11.54
N VAL A 135 2.29 16.79 12.34
CA VAL A 135 3.35 16.30 13.23
C VAL A 135 2.78 15.30 14.24
N GLN A 136 1.65 15.63 14.88
CA GLN A 136 1.00 14.72 15.83
C GLN A 136 0.55 13.41 15.16
N PHE A 137 -0.05 13.50 13.98
CA PHE A 137 -0.47 12.36 13.17
C PHE A 137 0.72 11.44 12.84
N ASP A 138 1.82 12.01 12.36
CA ASP A 138 3.03 11.29 11.99
C ASP A 138 3.66 10.56 13.18
N TYR A 139 3.79 11.23 14.33
CA TYR A 139 4.29 10.59 15.55
C TYR A 139 3.37 9.47 16.04
N LEU A 140 2.05 9.70 16.07
CA LEU A 140 1.09 8.71 16.52
C LEU A 140 1.13 7.45 15.62
N LEU A 141 1.14 7.64 14.30
CA LEU A 141 1.21 6.55 13.34
C LEU A 141 2.51 5.77 13.49
N SER A 142 3.65 6.48 13.53
CA SER A 142 4.98 5.87 13.75
C SER A 142 5.01 5.02 15.02
N ASP A 143 4.46 5.52 16.13
CA ASP A 143 4.43 4.81 17.41
C ASP A 143 3.53 3.56 17.35
N ILE A 144 2.38 3.65 16.69
CA ILE A 144 1.47 2.52 16.50
C ILE A 144 2.11 1.45 15.62
N GLU A 145 2.73 1.84 14.51
CA GLU A 145 3.40 0.93 13.59
C GLU A 145 4.53 0.17 14.28
N GLU A 146 5.40 0.87 15.01
CA GLU A 146 6.54 0.27 15.68
C GLU A 146 6.15 -0.59 16.89
N LYS A 147 5.28 -0.08 17.78
CA LYS A 147 4.99 -0.70 19.09
C LYS A 147 3.84 -1.70 19.04
N ARG A 148 2.94 -1.61 18.05
CA ARG A 148 1.74 -2.47 17.96
C ARG A 148 1.70 -3.28 16.68
N LEU A 149 1.80 -2.64 15.51
CA LEU A 149 1.57 -3.34 14.24
C LEU A 149 2.74 -4.23 13.85
N LEU A 150 3.99 -3.85 14.11
CA LEU A 150 5.15 -4.68 13.79
C LEU A 150 5.11 -6.04 14.52
N PRO A 151 4.90 -6.13 15.85
CA PRO A 151 4.72 -7.42 16.53
C PRO A 151 3.57 -8.25 15.95
N GLU A 152 2.41 -7.63 15.67
CA GLU A 152 1.26 -8.34 15.11
C GLU A 152 1.52 -8.83 13.68
N LEU A 153 2.28 -8.08 12.89
CA LEU A 153 2.68 -8.46 11.54
C LEU A 153 3.65 -9.65 11.55
N ILE A 154 4.56 -9.71 12.54
CA ILE A 154 5.44 -10.86 12.77
C ILE A 154 4.60 -12.09 13.12
N GLU A 155 3.67 -11.96 14.07
CA GLU A 155 2.76 -13.05 14.49
C GLU A 155 1.94 -13.58 13.31
N LEU A 156 1.30 -12.67 12.56
CA LEU A 156 0.52 -13.00 11.36
C LEU A 156 1.37 -13.72 10.31
N THR A 157 2.55 -13.19 10.01
CA THR A 157 3.46 -13.78 9.02
C THR A 157 3.93 -15.16 9.46
N ASN A 158 4.20 -15.36 10.75
CA ASN A 158 4.60 -16.67 11.28
C ASN A 158 3.49 -17.70 11.12
N ILE A 159 2.25 -17.35 11.51
CA ILE A 159 1.10 -18.25 11.36
C ILE A 159 0.93 -18.65 9.90
N LEU A 160 0.90 -17.68 8.97
CA LEU A 160 0.68 -17.96 7.55
C LEU A 160 1.83 -18.71 6.88
N LEU A 161 3.07 -18.47 7.32
CA LEU A 161 4.21 -19.25 6.88
C LEU A 161 4.05 -20.72 7.29
N GLU A 162 3.75 -21.00 8.57
CA GLU A 162 3.55 -22.38 9.05
C GLU A 162 2.40 -23.08 8.32
N GLU A 163 1.27 -22.40 8.13
CA GLU A 163 0.14 -22.95 7.36
C GLU A 163 0.53 -23.23 5.90
N SER A 164 1.34 -22.37 5.29
CA SER A 164 1.84 -22.59 3.92
C SER A 164 2.78 -23.79 3.85
N GLU A 165 3.61 -24.02 4.87
CA GLU A 165 4.47 -25.21 4.96
C GLU A 165 3.66 -26.50 5.14
N GLU A 166 2.58 -26.45 5.92
CA GLU A 166 1.64 -27.56 6.09
C GLU A 166 0.87 -27.87 4.79
N GLN A 167 0.39 -26.84 4.09
CA GLN A 167 -0.21 -26.96 2.77
C GLN A 167 0.78 -27.57 1.76
N TYR A 168 2.04 -27.11 1.76
CA TYR A 168 3.08 -27.66 0.89
C TYR A 168 3.36 -29.14 1.17
N SER A 169 3.32 -29.55 2.44
CA SER A 169 3.59 -30.93 2.84
C SER A 169 2.42 -31.88 2.54
N SER A 170 1.19 -31.36 2.48
CA SER A 170 -0.05 -32.15 2.34
C SER A 170 -0.64 -32.17 0.93
N LEU A 171 -0.39 -31.14 0.13
CA LEU A 171 -0.94 -31.00 -1.23
C LEU A 171 0.01 -31.58 -2.28
N GLU A 172 -0.55 -31.85 -3.46
CA GLU A 172 0.17 -32.44 -4.59
C GLU A 172 -0.06 -31.63 -5.89
N GLY A 173 0.78 -31.89 -6.91
CA GLY A 173 0.66 -31.28 -8.23
C GLY A 173 0.74 -29.74 -8.22
N SER A 174 -0.15 -29.08 -8.96
CA SER A 174 -0.16 -27.62 -9.09
C SER A 174 -0.42 -26.89 -7.77
N LEU A 175 -1.18 -27.51 -6.85
CA LEU A 175 -1.44 -26.94 -5.53
C LEU A 175 -0.21 -26.97 -4.63
N LYS A 176 0.62 -28.01 -4.75
CA LYS A 176 1.90 -28.10 -4.05
C LYS A 176 2.86 -27.00 -4.50
N GLU A 177 2.95 -26.74 -5.80
CA GLU A 177 3.77 -25.65 -6.32
C GLU A 177 3.23 -24.28 -5.90
N ALA A 178 1.91 -24.08 -5.88
CA ALA A 178 1.31 -22.86 -5.34
C ALA A 178 1.64 -22.67 -3.84
N ALA A 179 1.47 -23.72 -3.02
CA ALA A 179 1.83 -23.66 -1.61
C ALA A 179 3.34 -23.41 -1.40
N ARG A 180 4.22 -24.03 -2.19
CA ARG A 180 5.68 -23.79 -2.17
C ARG A 180 6.00 -22.31 -2.37
N ARG A 181 5.35 -21.65 -3.32
CA ARG A 181 5.54 -20.21 -3.57
C ARG A 181 4.96 -19.34 -2.47
N ASN A 182 3.86 -19.76 -1.82
CA ASN A 182 3.37 -19.08 -0.62
C ASN A 182 4.38 -19.17 0.54
N VAL A 183 5.05 -20.32 0.73
CA VAL A 183 6.17 -20.42 1.68
C VAL A 183 7.24 -19.40 1.33
N ALA A 184 7.67 -19.31 0.07
CA ALA A 184 8.66 -18.31 -0.35
C ALA A 184 8.20 -16.87 -0.11
N TYR A 185 6.95 -16.54 -0.45
CA TYR A 185 6.35 -15.22 -0.26
C TYR A 185 6.36 -14.78 1.21
N PHE A 186 5.95 -15.67 2.13
CA PHE A 186 5.99 -15.38 3.57
C PHE A 186 7.39 -15.49 4.16
N SER A 187 8.28 -16.30 3.59
CA SER A 187 9.70 -16.35 3.97
C SER A 187 10.42 -15.03 3.68
N VAL A 188 10.13 -14.37 2.55
CA VAL A 188 10.66 -13.02 2.24
C VAL A 188 10.19 -12.03 3.29
N ALA A 189 8.87 -11.98 3.57
CA ALA A 189 8.32 -11.09 4.59
C ALA A 189 8.91 -11.37 5.99
N MET A 190 9.02 -12.64 6.39
CA MET A 190 9.60 -13.02 7.67
C MET A 190 11.08 -12.65 7.75
N ARG A 191 11.83 -12.78 6.66
CA ARG A 191 13.24 -12.36 6.58
C ARG A 191 13.39 -10.84 6.71
N LEU A 192 12.48 -10.06 6.12
CA LEU A 192 12.42 -8.60 6.27
C LEU A 192 12.10 -8.19 7.71
N LEU A 193 11.13 -8.85 8.35
CA LEU A 193 10.68 -8.52 9.70
C LEU A 193 11.68 -8.98 10.78
N ASN A 194 12.28 -10.15 10.56
CA ASN A 194 13.24 -10.80 11.44
C ASN A 194 14.52 -11.20 10.66
N PRO A 195 15.59 -10.38 10.72
CA PRO A 195 16.85 -10.65 10.00
C PRO A 195 17.61 -11.90 10.46
N SER A 196 17.17 -12.60 11.51
CA SER A 196 17.74 -13.87 11.94
C SER A 196 17.04 -15.09 11.33
N TYR A 197 15.84 -14.92 10.76
CA TYR A 197 15.04 -15.99 10.18
C TYR A 197 15.77 -16.63 8.98
N LYS A 198 15.74 -17.96 8.90
CA LYS A 198 16.33 -18.70 7.77
C LYS A 198 15.22 -19.39 6.99
N PRO A 199 15.07 -19.11 5.68
CA PRO A 199 14.05 -19.78 4.87
C PRO A 199 14.34 -21.29 4.73
N PRO A 200 13.30 -22.13 4.56
CA PRO A 200 13.48 -23.54 4.25
C PRO A 200 14.33 -23.76 3.00
N SER A 201 15.10 -24.85 2.97
CA SER A 201 16.06 -25.13 1.90
C SER A 201 15.44 -25.23 0.49
N TYR A 202 14.17 -25.62 0.41
CA TYR A 202 13.45 -25.78 -0.87
C TYR A 202 12.90 -24.46 -1.47
N VAL A 203 12.99 -23.34 -0.74
CA VAL A 203 12.67 -21.98 -1.23
C VAL A 203 13.82 -20.99 -1.03
N SER A 204 14.89 -21.37 -0.34
CA SER A 204 15.95 -20.44 0.09
C SER A 204 16.61 -19.68 -1.06
N LYS A 205 16.76 -20.31 -2.23
CA LYS A 205 17.36 -19.67 -3.42
C LYS A 205 16.54 -18.46 -3.88
N GLU A 206 15.27 -18.67 -4.22
CA GLU A 206 14.39 -17.60 -4.71
C GLU A 206 14.13 -16.53 -3.63
N VAL A 207 14.07 -16.92 -2.35
CA VAL A 207 13.96 -15.97 -1.23
C VAL A 207 15.20 -15.08 -1.16
N ASN A 208 16.41 -15.64 -1.25
CA ASN A 208 17.64 -14.85 -1.19
C ASN A 208 17.78 -13.92 -2.40
N GLU A 209 17.43 -14.39 -3.60
CA GLU A 209 17.41 -13.57 -4.81
C GLU A 209 16.42 -12.39 -4.69
N GLU A 210 15.23 -12.62 -4.12
CA GLU A 210 14.24 -11.58 -3.86
C GLU A 210 14.74 -10.56 -2.82
N MET A 211 15.35 -11.04 -1.74
CA MET A 211 15.95 -10.18 -0.70
C MET A 211 17.06 -9.29 -1.26
N GLU A 212 17.91 -9.82 -2.14
CA GLU A 212 18.94 -9.03 -2.80
C GLU A 212 18.36 -7.89 -3.65
N LEU A 213 17.29 -8.16 -4.40
CA LEU A 213 16.61 -7.13 -5.20
C LEU A 213 15.99 -6.05 -4.30
N ILE A 214 15.34 -6.46 -3.20
CA ILE A 214 14.76 -5.56 -2.22
C ILE A 214 15.84 -4.68 -1.56
N GLU A 215 17.01 -5.22 -1.22
CA GLU A 215 18.07 -4.44 -0.57
C GLU A 215 18.85 -3.53 -1.53
N ARG A 216 18.97 -3.89 -2.81
CA ARG A 216 19.66 -3.05 -3.81
C ARG A 216 18.84 -1.83 -4.24
N HIS A 217 17.51 -1.92 -4.23
CA HIS A 217 16.61 -0.82 -4.62
C HIS A 217 16.77 -0.35 -6.09
N GLU A 218 17.29 -1.18 -6.98
CA GLU A 218 17.69 -0.83 -8.36
C GLU A 218 16.51 -0.83 -9.37
N GLY A 219 15.40 -0.18 -9.03
CA GLY A 219 14.27 0.00 -9.95
C GLY A 219 13.66 -1.33 -10.41
N PHE A 220 13.32 -1.43 -11.70
CA PHE A 220 12.58 -2.58 -12.23
C PHE A 220 13.44 -3.83 -12.46
N SER A 221 13.06 -4.95 -11.84
CA SER A 221 13.61 -6.29 -12.11
C SER A 221 12.51 -7.35 -12.06
N ILE A 222 12.74 -8.53 -12.64
CA ILE A 222 11.80 -9.67 -12.58
C ILE A 222 11.88 -10.31 -11.19
N SER A 223 10.74 -10.43 -10.51
CA SER A 223 10.68 -11.15 -9.24
C SER A 223 10.93 -12.65 -9.45
N PRO A 224 11.90 -13.27 -8.75
CA PRO A 224 12.11 -14.73 -8.81
C PRO A 224 10.89 -15.54 -8.35
N ILE A 225 10.04 -14.97 -7.48
CA ILE A 225 8.86 -15.65 -6.94
C ILE A 225 7.61 -15.44 -7.81
N PHE A 226 7.39 -14.23 -8.34
CA PHE A 226 6.15 -13.89 -9.06
C PHE A 226 6.29 -13.91 -10.58
N GLY A 227 7.51 -13.82 -11.12
CA GLY A 227 7.78 -13.94 -12.56
C GLY A 227 7.48 -12.69 -13.39
N TYR A 228 6.92 -11.62 -12.79
CA TYR A 228 6.75 -10.32 -13.45
C TYR A 228 7.71 -9.26 -12.93
N LYS A 229 7.79 -8.12 -13.63
CA LYS A 229 8.65 -6.98 -13.23
C LYS A 229 8.05 -6.22 -12.05
N GLU A 230 8.84 -6.07 -10.99
CA GLU A 230 8.55 -5.25 -9.82
C GLU A 230 9.53 -4.06 -9.74
N ASP A 231 9.08 -2.92 -9.22
CA ASP A 231 9.92 -1.74 -8.98
C ASP A 231 10.50 -1.77 -7.55
N TYR A 232 11.72 -2.28 -7.43
CA TYR A 232 12.42 -2.40 -6.15
C TYR A 232 12.86 -1.05 -5.57
N SER A 233 12.82 0.05 -6.33
CA SER A 233 13.09 1.40 -5.81
C SER A 233 12.04 1.88 -4.78
N GLN A 234 10.87 1.24 -4.79
CA GLN A 234 9.78 1.51 -3.85
C GLN A 234 10.08 1.01 -2.44
N TYR A 235 11.07 0.13 -2.27
CA TYR A 235 11.41 -0.47 -0.97
C TYR A 235 12.38 0.39 -0.14
N VAL A 236 12.80 1.56 -0.63
CA VAL A 236 13.63 2.52 0.10
C VAL A 236 12.81 3.16 1.23
N PRO A 237 13.15 2.96 2.53
CA PRO A 237 12.45 3.61 3.63
C PRO A 237 12.59 5.13 3.57
N ARG A 238 11.50 5.86 3.84
CA ARG A 238 11.41 7.33 3.75
C ARG A 238 10.56 7.89 4.89
N GLY A 239 10.65 9.19 5.15
CA GLY A 239 9.83 9.84 6.19
C GLY A 239 10.12 9.30 7.59
N HIS A 240 9.09 9.10 8.41
CA HIS A 240 9.27 8.56 9.76
C HIS A 240 9.82 7.14 9.79
N TYR A 241 9.72 6.38 8.69
CA TYR A 241 10.24 5.01 8.64
C TYR A 241 11.77 4.93 8.77
N THR A 242 12.50 6.04 8.62
CA THR A 242 13.96 6.07 8.81
C THR A 242 14.37 6.25 10.28
N ARG A 243 13.43 6.50 11.20
CA ARG A 243 13.71 6.79 12.62
C ARG A 243 14.26 5.59 13.40
N SER A 244 13.93 4.37 13.00
CA SER A 244 14.43 3.16 13.66
C SER A 244 14.59 1.99 12.68
N GLU A 245 15.45 1.03 13.02
CA GLU A 245 15.58 -0.21 12.24
C GLU A 245 14.30 -1.05 12.26
N ALA A 246 13.51 -0.95 13.33
CA ALA A 246 12.22 -1.63 13.42
C ALA A 246 11.23 -1.08 12.38
N LEU A 247 11.15 0.25 12.26
CA LEU A 247 10.31 0.90 11.26
C LEU A 247 10.78 0.65 9.82
N LYS A 248 12.09 0.61 9.55
CA LYS A 248 12.62 0.24 8.23
C LYS A 248 12.20 -1.17 7.83
N ARG A 249 12.28 -2.14 8.75
CA ARG A 249 11.85 -3.53 8.53
C ARG A 249 10.34 -3.62 8.30
N TYR A 250 9.56 -2.94 9.14
CA TYR A 250 8.11 -2.85 8.99
C TYR A 250 7.72 -2.27 7.62
N PHE A 251 8.34 -1.16 7.22
CA PHE A 251 8.12 -0.51 5.93
C PHE A 251 8.36 -1.48 4.77
N LYS A 252 9.54 -2.12 4.70
CA LYS A 252 9.86 -3.04 3.61
C LYS A 252 8.89 -4.22 3.54
N ALA A 253 8.49 -4.79 4.68
CA ALA A 253 7.53 -5.89 4.73
C ALA A 253 6.11 -5.45 4.30
N MET A 254 5.66 -4.29 4.74
CA MET A 254 4.38 -3.72 4.29
C MET A 254 4.40 -3.35 2.81
N MET A 255 5.54 -2.86 2.30
CA MET A 255 5.73 -2.63 0.87
C MET A 255 5.66 -3.94 0.09
N TRP A 256 6.33 -5.01 0.54
CA TRP A 256 6.21 -6.34 -0.07
C TRP A 256 4.75 -6.81 -0.14
N TYR A 257 4.02 -6.75 0.98
CA TYR A 257 2.61 -7.15 1.04
C TYR A 257 1.64 -6.24 0.28
N GLY A 258 1.99 -4.97 0.12
CA GLY A 258 1.19 -3.99 -0.63
C GLY A 258 1.54 -3.90 -2.11
N ARG A 259 2.70 -4.41 -2.54
CA ARG A 259 3.17 -4.31 -3.92
C ARG A 259 3.10 -5.61 -4.71
N MET A 260 3.23 -6.75 -4.05
CA MET A 260 3.10 -8.03 -4.75
C MET A 260 1.62 -8.38 -4.96
N ALA A 261 1.26 -8.61 -6.21
CA ALA A 261 -0.09 -8.86 -6.66
C ALA A 261 -0.24 -10.30 -7.15
N PHE A 262 -1.23 -10.99 -6.60
CA PHE A 262 -1.67 -12.28 -7.10
C PHE A 262 -2.63 -12.07 -8.28
N LEU A 263 -2.03 -11.76 -9.44
CA LEU A 263 -2.73 -11.38 -10.67
C LEU A 263 -3.69 -12.49 -11.13
N ILE A 264 -4.91 -12.07 -11.51
CA ILE A 264 -5.99 -12.99 -11.91
C ILE A 264 -5.96 -13.28 -13.40
N LYS A 265 -5.56 -12.32 -14.22
CA LYS A 265 -5.63 -12.36 -15.69
C LYS A 265 -4.23 -12.50 -16.29
N GLY A 266 -4.06 -13.39 -17.26
CA GLY A 266 -2.89 -13.42 -18.11
C GLY A 266 -2.95 -12.34 -19.20
N GLY A 267 -1.79 -11.88 -19.66
CA GLY A 267 -1.68 -10.79 -20.62
C GLY A 267 -0.23 -10.37 -20.84
N ARG A 268 0.01 -9.06 -20.93
CA ARG A 268 1.33 -8.45 -21.12
C ARG A 268 2.21 -8.60 -19.89
N ILE A 269 1.61 -8.66 -18.70
CA ILE A 269 2.34 -8.76 -17.43
C ILE A 269 2.84 -10.20 -17.17
N ILE A 270 1.97 -11.19 -17.31
CA ILE A 270 2.28 -12.62 -17.10
C ILE A 270 1.49 -13.53 -18.05
N PRO A 271 1.97 -14.74 -18.35
CA PRO A 271 1.19 -15.77 -19.03
C PRO A 271 -0.07 -16.20 -18.25
N GLU A 272 -1.05 -16.73 -18.97
CA GLU A 272 -2.32 -17.21 -18.40
C GLU A 272 -2.14 -18.35 -17.38
N GLU A 273 -1.17 -19.24 -17.57
CA GLU A 273 -0.86 -20.31 -16.61
C GLU A 273 -0.32 -19.78 -15.29
N ASP A 274 0.50 -18.72 -15.35
CA ASP A 274 1.03 -18.05 -14.16
C ASP A 274 -0.08 -17.32 -13.41
N ALA A 275 -1.02 -16.68 -14.12
CA ALA A 275 -2.18 -16.04 -13.52
C ALA A 275 -3.10 -17.05 -12.80
N ARG A 276 -3.30 -18.24 -13.38
CA ARG A 276 -4.00 -19.35 -12.70
C ARG A 276 -3.26 -19.77 -11.43
N ARG A 277 -1.94 -19.93 -11.48
CA ARG A 277 -1.12 -20.29 -10.31
C ARG A 277 -1.17 -19.20 -9.23
N LEU A 278 -1.14 -17.92 -9.59
CA LEU A 278 -1.28 -16.81 -8.63
C LEU A 278 -2.67 -16.77 -8.02
N THR A 279 -3.72 -17.07 -8.78
CA THR A 279 -5.07 -17.23 -8.23
C THR A 279 -5.13 -18.38 -7.22
N MET A 280 -4.52 -19.54 -7.53
CA MET A 280 -4.40 -20.66 -6.58
C MET A 280 -3.65 -20.24 -5.30
N GLN A 281 -2.52 -19.54 -5.44
CA GLN A 281 -1.72 -19.03 -4.31
C GLN A 281 -2.57 -18.15 -3.39
N ALA A 282 -3.27 -17.15 -3.94
CA ALA A 282 -4.15 -16.26 -3.17
C ALA A 282 -5.27 -17.04 -2.46
N SER A 283 -5.92 -18.00 -3.13
CA SER A 283 -6.95 -18.82 -2.52
C SER A 283 -6.43 -19.72 -1.39
N LEU A 284 -5.20 -20.24 -1.51
CA LEU A 284 -4.54 -21.00 -0.46
C LEU A 284 -4.18 -20.13 0.76
N ILE A 285 -3.76 -18.88 0.54
CA ILE A 285 -3.56 -17.89 1.61
C ILE A 285 -4.88 -17.63 2.34
N VAL A 286 -5.97 -17.41 1.60
CA VAL A 286 -7.30 -17.19 2.18
C VAL A 286 -7.75 -18.38 3.04
N ALA A 287 -7.49 -19.61 2.57
CA ALA A 287 -7.75 -20.82 3.35
C ALA A 287 -6.92 -20.85 4.64
N ALA A 288 -5.61 -20.58 4.55
CA ALA A 288 -4.70 -20.51 5.71
C ALA A 288 -5.13 -19.45 6.73
N MET A 289 -5.68 -18.32 6.28
CA MET A 289 -6.17 -17.26 7.16
C MET A 289 -7.34 -17.70 8.05
N GLN A 290 -8.09 -18.72 7.64
CA GLN A 290 -9.21 -19.25 8.43
C GLN A 290 -8.77 -20.24 9.51
N THR A 291 -7.53 -20.72 9.46
CA THR A 291 -7.01 -21.57 10.53
C THR A 291 -6.81 -20.75 11.79
N ALA A 292 -7.33 -21.26 12.91
CA ALA A 292 -7.13 -20.66 14.23
C ALA A 292 -6.04 -21.44 14.97
N LYS A 293 -4.99 -20.74 15.42
CA LYS A 293 -3.97 -21.24 16.32
C LYS A 293 -4.08 -20.51 17.65
N GLU A 294 -4.03 -21.25 18.75
CA GLU A 294 -4.10 -20.69 20.12
C GLU A 294 -5.32 -19.78 20.39
N GLY A 295 -6.44 -20.02 19.69
CA GLY A 295 -7.68 -19.27 19.87
C GLY A 295 -7.76 -17.93 19.12
N LYS A 296 -6.75 -17.59 18.30
CA LYS A 296 -6.82 -16.47 17.34
C LYS A 296 -6.62 -16.99 15.92
N SER A 297 -7.42 -16.49 14.98
CA SER A 297 -7.20 -16.76 13.56
C SER A 297 -6.28 -15.70 12.95
N ALA A 298 -5.50 -16.10 11.93
CA ALA A 298 -4.74 -15.15 11.13
C ALA A 298 -5.65 -14.06 10.51
N SER A 299 -6.91 -14.39 10.19
CA SER A 299 -7.90 -13.43 9.71
C SER A 299 -8.21 -12.31 10.71
N GLU A 300 -8.25 -12.59 12.02
CA GLU A 300 -8.49 -11.59 13.06
C GLU A 300 -7.30 -10.66 13.22
N ILE A 301 -6.07 -11.20 13.19
CA ILE A 301 -4.85 -10.39 13.27
C ILE A 301 -4.73 -9.51 12.02
N TRP A 302 -4.94 -10.08 10.84
CA TRP A 302 -4.96 -9.33 9.59
C TRP A 302 -5.99 -8.20 9.63
N SER A 303 -7.22 -8.49 10.10
CA SER A 303 -8.29 -7.49 10.20
C SER A 303 -7.93 -6.33 11.13
N ARG A 304 -7.24 -6.60 12.23
CA ARG A 304 -6.80 -5.55 13.17
C ARG A 304 -5.75 -4.64 12.53
N ILE A 305 -4.75 -5.22 11.88
CA ILE A 305 -3.71 -4.46 11.16
C ILE A 305 -4.36 -3.64 10.03
N TYR A 306 -5.24 -4.27 9.25
CA TYR A 306 -5.91 -3.62 8.13
C TYR A 306 -6.84 -2.49 8.60
N ALA A 307 -7.63 -2.69 9.66
CA ALA A 307 -8.52 -1.66 10.18
C ALA A 307 -7.76 -0.40 10.63
N VAL A 308 -6.67 -0.58 11.38
CA VAL A 308 -5.82 0.54 11.83
C VAL A 308 -5.22 1.25 10.63
N THR A 309 -4.57 0.51 9.73
CA THR A 309 -3.94 1.14 8.57
C THR A 309 -4.97 1.79 7.64
N SER A 310 -6.18 1.23 7.49
CA SER A 310 -7.25 1.85 6.69
C SER A 310 -7.83 3.11 7.33
N PHE A 311 -7.82 3.20 8.66
CA PHE A 311 -8.26 4.40 9.37
C PHE A 311 -7.31 5.57 9.13
N PHE A 312 -6.00 5.32 9.15
CA PHE A 312 -4.99 6.37 8.97
C PHE A 312 -4.79 6.79 7.51
N VAL A 313 -4.80 5.83 6.56
CA VAL A 313 -4.39 6.09 5.17
C VAL A 313 -5.42 5.68 4.10
N GLY A 314 -6.60 5.22 4.50
CA GLY A 314 -7.68 4.83 3.59
C GLY A 314 -7.67 3.35 3.19
N PHE A 315 -8.70 2.93 2.47
CA PHE A 315 -8.88 1.53 2.05
C PHE A 315 -7.99 1.14 0.86
N ALA A 316 -7.68 -0.15 0.76
CA ALA A 316 -6.99 -0.71 -0.40
C ALA A 316 -7.78 -0.49 -1.70
N ASP A 317 -7.05 -0.21 -2.77
CA ASP A 317 -7.63 -0.08 -4.10
C ASP A 317 -7.85 -1.45 -4.75
N ASP A 318 -6.93 -2.38 -4.52
CA ASP A 318 -6.95 -3.77 -4.98
C ASP A 318 -7.91 -4.68 -4.19
N LEU A 319 -8.14 -5.88 -4.72
CA LEU A 319 -8.82 -6.96 -3.99
C LEU A 319 -7.99 -7.42 -2.80
N THR A 320 -8.67 -7.78 -1.71
CA THR A 320 -8.07 -8.28 -0.47
C THR A 320 -8.43 -9.77 -0.28
N PRO A 321 -7.87 -10.42 0.75
CA PRO A 321 -8.27 -11.78 1.11
C PRO A 321 -9.78 -11.95 1.35
N TYR A 322 -10.51 -10.90 1.74
CA TYR A 322 -11.95 -10.97 1.99
C TYR A 322 -12.78 -11.04 0.71
N GLU A 323 -12.44 -10.28 -0.34
CA GLU A 323 -13.11 -10.42 -1.65
C GLU A 323 -12.85 -11.80 -2.25
N TYR A 324 -11.64 -12.35 -2.07
CA TYR A 324 -11.35 -13.72 -2.46
C TYR A 324 -12.15 -14.74 -1.66
N LEU A 325 -12.26 -14.58 -0.33
CA LEU A 325 -13.08 -15.45 0.51
C LEU A 325 -14.55 -15.43 0.07
N GLN A 326 -15.09 -14.25 -0.24
CA GLN A 326 -16.44 -14.11 -0.77
C GLN A 326 -16.59 -14.88 -2.10
N ALA A 327 -15.70 -14.65 -3.06
CA ALA A 327 -15.77 -15.31 -4.36
C ALA A 327 -15.60 -16.83 -4.26
N ILE A 328 -14.74 -17.31 -3.34
CA ILE A 328 -14.57 -18.74 -3.05
C ILE A 328 -15.89 -19.32 -2.50
N ASN A 329 -16.51 -18.68 -1.51
CA ASN A 329 -17.76 -19.17 -0.93
C ASN A 329 -18.90 -19.22 -1.96
N GLU A 330 -18.94 -18.28 -2.90
CA GLU A 330 -19.98 -18.24 -3.94
C GLU A 330 -19.77 -19.28 -5.04
N VAL A 331 -18.52 -19.68 -5.34
CA VAL A 331 -18.20 -20.66 -6.40
C VAL A 331 -18.18 -22.10 -5.87
N PHE A 332 -17.72 -22.31 -4.65
CA PHE A 332 -17.51 -23.65 -4.07
C PHE A 332 -18.58 -24.03 -3.02
N ASP A 333 -19.58 -23.17 -2.80
CA ASP A 333 -20.53 -23.24 -1.69
C ASP A 333 -19.84 -23.31 -0.30
N ALA A 334 -20.60 -23.54 0.77
CA ALA A 334 -20.04 -23.72 2.13
C ALA A 334 -19.15 -24.98 2.31
N LYS A 335 -18.82 -25.70 1.22
CA LYS A 335 -18.02 -26.92 1.20
C LYS A 335 -16.73 -26.73 0.40
N PHE A 336 -16.06 -25.60 0.59
CA PHE A 336 -14.75 -25.38 0.00
C PHE A 336 -13.72 -26.35 0.57
N TYR A 337 -13.13 -27.17 -0.31
CA TYR A 337 -11.91 -27.91 -0.05
C TYR A 337 -10.81 -27.36 -0.95
N VAL A 338 -9.60 -27.18 -0.42
CA VAL A 338 -8.48 -26.59 -1.17
C VAL A 338 -8.14 -27.42 -2.42
N GLU A 339 -8.40 -28.72 -2.41
CA GLU A 339 -8.22 -29.62 -3.54
C GLU A 339 -9.11 -29.26 -4.73
N ASN A 340 -10.26 -28.60 -4.51
CA ASN A 340 -11.15 -28.16 -5.59
C ASN A 340 -10.47 -27.10 -6.50
N LEU A 341 -9.47 -26.36 -5.99
CA LEU A 341 -8.71 -25.38 -6.78
C LEU A 341 -7.90 -26.03 -7.91
N SER A 342 -7.61 -27.33 -7.83
CA SER A 342 -6.94 -28.07 -8.91
C SER A 342 -7.84 -28.32 -10.13
N ASN A 343 -9.16 -28.18 -9.99
CA ASN A 343 -10.09 -28.27 -11.10
C ASN A 343 -10.10 -26.95 -11.90
N LEU A 344 -9.53 -26.99 -13.10
CA LEU A 344 -9.39 -25.81 -13.97
C LEU A 344 -10.73 -25.12 -14.28
N ALA A 345 -11.83 -25.86 -14.44
CA ALA A 345 -13.12 -25.25 -14.71
C ALA A 345 -13.62 -24.42 -13.52
N MET A 346 -13.46 -24.95 -12.29
CA MET A 346 -13.83 -24.23 -11.06
C MET A 346 -12.90 -23.06 -10.79
N LEU A 347 -11.60 -23.21 -11.04
CA LEU A 347 -10.63 -22.12 -10.92
C LEU A 347 -10.94 -21.00 -11.92
N ASP A 348 -11.23 -21.31 -13.18
CA ASP A 348 -11.59 -20.31 -14.18
C ASP A 348 -12.95 -19.65 -13.87
N GLU A 349 -13.87 -20.36 -13.20
CA GLU A 349 -15.08 -19.77 -12.65
C GLU A 349 -14.80 -18.79 -11.50
N LEU A 350 -13.95 -19.15 -10.56
CA LEU A 350 -13.47 -18.26 -9.50
C LEU A 350 -12.83 -17.01 -10.10
N ARG A 351 -11.92 -17.15 -11.07
CA ARG A 351 -11.26 -16.04 -11.76
C ARG A 351 -12.28 -15.12 -12.43
N ARG A 352 -13.27 -15.68 -13.13
CA ARG A 352 -14.35 -14.89 -13.76
C ARG A 352 -15.19 -14.14 -12.74
N LYS A 353 -15.40 -14.70 -11.56
CA LYS A 353 -16.12 -14.05 -10.46
C LYS A 353 -15.31 -12.89 -9.91
N LEU A 354 -14.04 -13.13 -9.60
CA LEU A 354 -13.11 -12.12 -9.10
C LEU A 354 -12.97 -10.94 -10.07
N LEU A 355 -12.83 -11.19 -11.38
CA LEU A 355 -12.72 -10.13 -12.40
C LEU A 355 -13.97 -9.24 -12.53
N LYS A 356 -15.11 -9.65 -11.97
CA LYS A 356 -16.35 -8.84 -11.93
C LYS A 356 -16.47 -8.00 -10.65
N MET A 357 -15.56 -8.17 -9.70
CA MET A 357 -15.54 -7.39 -8.46
C MET A 357 -14.89 -6.02 -8.72
N LYS A 358 -14.54 -5.30 -7.65
CA LYS A 358 -13.90 -3.98 -7.74
C LYS A 358 -12.59 -4.07 -8.51
N LYS A 359 -12.46 -3.24 -9.55
CA LYS A 359 -11.21 -3.02 -10.28
C LYS A 359 -10.32 -1.99 -9.56
N PRO A 360 -8.98 -2.12 -9.64
CA PRO A 360 -8.10 -1.04 -9.20
C PRO A 360 -8.34 0.21 -10.07
N LEU A 361 -8.29 1.37 -9.42
CA LEU A 361 -8.43 2.67 -10.06
C LEU A 361 -7.08 3.36 -10.27
N ILE A 362 -6.02 2.92 -9.58
CA ILE A 362 -4.67 3.47 -9.62
C ILE A 362 -3.68 2.39 -10.04
N TYR A 363 -2.88 2.68 -11.06
CA TYR A 363 -1.86 1.76 -11.54
C TYR A 363 -0.56 1.94 -10.74
N SER A 364 -0.17 0.89 -10.01
CA SER A 364 0.98 0.90 -9.08
C SER A 364 2.33 0.56 -9.74
N GLY A 365 2.37 0.46 -11.07
CA GLY A 365 3.56 0.07 -11.84
C GLY A 365 3.76 -1.44 -12.00
N THR A 366 2.82 -2.27 -11.55
CA THR A 366 2.93 -3.74 -11.60
C THR A 366 3.19 -4.27 -12.99
N GLY A 367 4.26 -5.07 -13.14
CA GLY A 367 4.63 -5.68 -14.41
C GLY A 367 5.35 -4.75 -15.38
N LYS A 368 5.52 -3.46 -15.03
CA LYS A 368 5.98 -2.42 -15.97
C LYS A 368 5.19 -2.51 -17.29
N CYS A 369 3.87 -2.46 -17.19
CA CYS A 369 2.96 -2.58 -18.32
C CYS A 369 3.38 -1.59 -19.42
N PHE A 370 3.75 -2.14 -20.57
CA PHE A 370 4.27 -1.36 -21.69
C PHE A 370 3.10 -0.82 -22.50
N ALA A 371 3.03 0.50 -22.64
CA ALA A 371 2.09 1.15 -23.54
C ALA A 371 2.58 1.05 -24.99
N TYR A 372 1.75 0.64 -25.94
CA TYR A 372 2.11 0.68 -27.36
C TYR A 372 1.71 2.01 -28.01
N SER A 373 0.76 2.70 -27.39
CA SER A 373 0.32 4.03 -27.74
C SER A 373 0.09 4.88 -26.49
N MET A 374 0.12 6.20 -26.64
CA MET A 374 -0.22 7.12 -25.56
C MET A 374 -1.73 7.38 -25.60
N SER A 375 -2.51 6.56 -24.88
CA SER A 375 -3.95 6.71 -24.79
C SER A 375 -4.50 6.36 -23.39
N PRO A 376 -5.66 6.90 -22.99
CA PRO A 376 -6.34 6.49 -21.77
C PRO A 376 -6.73 5.01 -21.73
N GLU A 377 -7.03 4.41 -22.88
CA GLU A 377 -7.42 3.00 -23.00
C GLU A 377 -6.28 2.07 -22.57
N GLU A 378 -5.03 2.40 -22.89
CA GLU A 378 -3.85 1.63 -22.47
C GLU A 378 -3.70 1.60 -20.94
N LEU A 379 -3.99 2.72 -20.25
CA LEU A 379 -4.02 2.74 -18.79
C LEU A 379 -5.10 1.80 -18.24
N GLU A 380 -6.30 1.81 -18.83
CA GLU A 380 -7.40 0.91 -18.40
C GLU A 380 -7.02 -0.56 -18.62
N GLU A 381 -6.41 -0.90 -19.75
CA GLU A 381 -5.93 -2.26 -19.99
C GLU A 381 -4.85 -2.68 -18.98
N CYS A 382 -3.91 -1.79 -18.64
CA CYS A 382 -2.91 -2.05 -17.61
C CYS A 382 -3.55 -2.23 -16.22
N LEU A 383 -4.58 -1.44 -15.88
CA LEU A 383 -5.35 -1.60 -14.65
C LEU A 383 -6.04 -2.97 -14.61
N GLU A 384 -6.70 -3.37 -15.69
CA GLU A 384 -7.35 -4.68 -15.79
C GLU A 384 -6.37 -5.85 -15.66
N GLU A 385 -5.22 -5.78 -16.33
CA GLU A 385 -4.19 -6.82 -16.23
C GLU A 385 -3.49 -6.84 -14.88
N SER A 386 -3.44 -5.70 -14.17
CA SER A 386 -2.89 -5.60 -12.82
C SER A 386 -3.86 -6.04 -11.71
N MET A 387 -5.10 -6.40 -12.07
CA MET A 387 -6.12 -6.82 -11.12
C MET A 387 -5.75 -8.15 -10.45
N GLY A 388 -5.72 -8.14 -9.12
CA GLY A 388 -5.38 -9.31 -8.31
C GLY A 388 -5.52 -9.02 -6.82
N MET A 389 -5.32 -10.06 -6.01
CA MET A 389 -5.21 -9.87 -4.57
C MET A 389 -3.90 -9.17 -4.24
N ARG A 390 -3.94 -8.20 -3.33
CA ARG A 390 -2.76 -7.78 -2.58
C ARG A 390 -3.00 -8.00 -1.10
N PHE A 391 -2.03 -8.58 -0.42
CA PHE A 391 -2.23 -8.98 0.97
C PHE A 391 -2.43 -7.77 1.89
N MET A 392 -1.74 -6.66 1.64
CA MET A 392 -1.93 -5.35 2.29
C MET A 392 -1.92 -4.23 1.24
N GLY A 393 -2.80 -4.31 0.24
CA GLY A 393 -2.79 -3.49 -0.98
C GLY A 393 -2.67 -1.98 -0.79
N GLN A 394 -2.09 -1.29 -1.78
CA GLN A 394 -1.92 0.16 -1.76
C GLN A 394 -3.27 0.89 -1.75
N ARG A 395 -3.28 2.11 -1.22
CA ARG A 395 -4.52 2.84 -0.93
C ARG A 395 -5.01 3.63 -2.12
N PHE A 396 -6.32 3.80 -2.21
CA PHE A 396 -6.88 4.79 -3.12
C PHE A 396 -6.63 6.20 -2.58
N VAL A 397 -5.84 6.99 -3.31
CA VAL A 397 -5.61 8.41 -3.01
C VAL A 397 -6.09 9.26 -4.20
N PRO A 398 -6.99 10.25 -3.98
CA PRO A 398 -7.60 11.02 -5.07
C PRO A 398 -6.59 11.73 -5.98
N ASP A 399 -5.49 12.22 -5.43
CA ASP A 399 -4.41 12.88 -6.17
C ASP A 399 -3.74 11.92 -7.15
N SER A 400 -3.40 10.70 -6.73
CA SER A 400 -2.81 9.66 -7.56
C SER A 400 -3.75 9.24 -8.69
N TYR A 401 -5.05 9.16 -8.40
CA TYR A 401 -6.08 8.88 -9.41
C TYR A 401 -6.14 9.94 -10.51
N VAL A 402 -6.01 11.23 -10.14
CA VAL A 402 -5.98 12.37 -11.06
C VAL A 402 -4.63 12.42 -11.80
N PHE A 403 -3.52 12.38 -11.09
CA PHE A 403 -2.18 12.59 -11.64
C PHE A 403 -1.79 11.54 -12.68
N GLN A 404 -2.11 10.26 -12.49
CA GLN A 404 -1.81 9.24 -13.51
C GLN A 404 -2.54 9.50 -14.85
N ARG A 405 -3.67 10.23 -14.83
CA ARG A 405 -4.42 10.61 -16.05
C ARG A 405 -3.85 11.84 -16.74
N LEU A 406 -2.93 12.54 -16.08
CA LEU A 406 -2.28 13.74 -16.59
C LEU A 406 -0.85 13.48 -17.06
N VAL A 407 -0.38 12.25 -16.97
CA VAL A 407 0.95 11.83 -17.42
C VAL A 407 0.84 10.61 -18.33
N CYS A 408 1.97 10.23 -18.95
CA CYS A 408 2.10 9.00 -19.72
C CYS A 408 1.60 7.78 -18.90
N PRO A 409 0.82 6.85 -19.50
CA PRO A 409 0.46 6.76 -20.92
C PRO A 409 -0.81 7.54 -21.31
N SER A 410 -1.53 8.12 -20.36
CA SER A 410 -2.84 8.74 -20.59
C SER A 410 -2.82 9.99 -21.47
N VAL A 411 -1.65 10.59 -21.69
CA VAL A 411 -1.47 11.84 -22.43
C VAL A 411 -0.56 11.63 -23.64
N GLY A 412 -0.96 12.21 -24.78
CA GLY A 412 -0.26 12.08 -26.06
C GLY A 412 1.14 12.71 -26.09
N LEU A 413 1.81 12.57 -27.24
CA LEU A 413 3.13 13.15 -27.48
C LEU A 413 3.14 14.66 -27.27
N PHE A 414 4.24 15.16 -26.71
CA PHE A 414 4.47 16.59 -26.57
C PHE A 414 4.62 17.23 -27.96
N LYS A 415 3.76 18.24 -28.25
CA LYS A 415 3.72 18.96 -29.53
C LYS A 415 4.24 20.41 -29.43
N GLY A 416 4.66 20.84 -28.24
CA GLY A 416 5.14 22.19 -28.01
C GLY A 416 6.63 22.35 -28.32
N GLU A 417 7.14 23.56 -28.09
CA GLU A 417 8.56 23.88 -28.19
C GLU A 417 9.21 23.95 -26.79
N GLY A 418 10.53 23.80 -26.73
CA GLY A 418 11.30 23.87 -25.48
C GLY A 418 11.20 22.61 -24.61
N THR A 419 11.61 22.74 -23.35
CA THR A 419 11.65 21.65 -22.36
C THR A 419 10.94 22.11 -21.08
N PRO A 420 9.59 22.17 -21.07
CA PRO A 420 8.85 22.57 -19.88
C PRO A 420 9.12 21.61 -18.72
N PHE A 421 8.93 22.05 -17.47
CA PHE A 421 9.23 21.25 -16.28
C PHE A 421 8.66 19.82 -16.29
N THR A 422 7.47 19.64 -16.87
CA THR A 422 6.76 18.34 -16.92
C THR A 422 7.20 17.43 -18.07
N PHE A 423 8.10 17.91 -18.95
CA PHE A 423 8.60 17.22 -20.12
C PHE A 423 9.55 16.09 -19.75
N GLY A 424 9.41 14.95 -20.42
CA GLY A 424 10.38 13.86 -20.37
C GLY A 424 10.24 12.94 -21.56
N TYR A 425 11.18 12.01 -21.69
CA TYR A 425 11.22 11.04 -22.78
C TYR A 425 10.80 9.66 -22.30
N THR A 426 9.90 9.05 -23.05
CA THR A 426 9.61 7.61 -22.97
C THR A 426 10.07 6.93 -24.26
N PHE A 427 9.97 5.61 -24.34
CA PHE A 427 10.30 4.87 -25.55
C PHE A 427 9.37 5.20 -26.74
N LEU A 428 8.18 5.74 -26.48
CA LEU A 428 7.24 6.21 -27.50
C LEU A 428 7.56 7.64 -27.98
N GLY A 429 8.41 8.37 -27.26
CA GLY A 429 8.80 9.73 -27.60
C GLY A 429 8.63 10.72 -26.44
N PRO A 430 8.79 12.03 -26.71
CA PRO A 430 8.64 13.07 -25.71
C PRO A 430 7.17 13.20 -25.28
N THR A 431 6.93 13.28 -23.99
CA THR A 431 5.59 13.41 -23.40
C THR A 431 5.67 14.07 -22.03
N ARG A 432 4.52 14.21 -21.38
CA ARG A 432 4.39 14.65 -20.01
C ARG A 432 4.58 13.45 -19.07
N VAL A 433 5.63 13.51 -18.25
CA VAL A 433 6.01 12.41 -17.34
C VAL A 433 5.78 12.73 -15.85
N PHE A 434 5.52 14.00 -15.52
CA PHE A 434 5.17 14.43 -14.16
C PHE A 434 3.99 15.43 -14.16
N PRO A 435 3.13 15.39 -13.14
CA PRO A 435 2.12 16.42 -12.90
C PRO A 435 2.75 17.68 -12.25
N ARG A 436 1.99 18.77 -12.18
CA ARG A 436 2.25 19.99 -11.39
C ARG A 436 1.20 20.08 -10.29
N GLY A 437 1.54 20.75 -9.18
CA GLY A 437 0.59 20.94 -8.06
C GLY A 437 -0.73 21.61 -8.48
N LEU A 438 -0.67 22.56 -9.42
CA LEU A 438 -1.86 23.26 -9.95
C LEU A 438 -2.76 22.37 -10.81
N ASP A 439 -2.26 21.24 -11.33
CA ASP A 439 -3.08 20.37 -12.17
C ASP A 439 -4.32 19.84 -11.47
N PHE A 440 -4.19 19.56 -10.16
CA PHE A 440 -5.33 19.09 -9.38
C PHE A 440 -6.42 20.15 -9.33
N MET A 441 -6.03 21.42 -9.18
CA MET A 441 -6.97 22.55 -9.16
C MET A 441 -7.59 22.79 -10.54
N ALA A 442 -6.81 22.68 -11.61
CA ALA A 442 -7.30 22.77 -12.98
C ALA A 442 -8.37 21.70 -13.26
N VAL A 443 -8.15 20.45 -12.81
CA VAL A 443 -9.12 19.35 -12.93
C VAL A 443 -10.40 19.62 -12.12
N LEU A 444 -10.31 20.35 -11.00
CA LEU A 444 -11.46 20.77 -10.21
C LEU A 444 -12.19 22.00 -10.79
N GLY A 445 -11.74 22.54 -11.92
CA GLY A 445 -12.41 23.64 -12.64
C GLY A 445 -11.85 25.02 -12.36
N SER A 446 -10.66 25.14 -11.77
CA SER A 446 -9.97 26.43 -11.64
C SER A 446 -9.45 26.91 -13.00
N GLU A 447 -10.01 27.99 -13.55
CA GLU A 447 -9.54 28.60 -14.81
C GLU A 447 -8.14 29.22 -14.70
N GLU A 448 -7.72 29.63 -13.50
CA GLU A 448 -6.42 30.25 -13.23
C GLU A 448 -5.25 29.24 -13.18
N ALA A 449 -5.56 27.94 -13.01
CA ALA A 449 -4.60 26.85 -12.81
C ALA A 449 -4.31 26.10 -14.11
#